data_AF-A0AB34YD35-F1
#
_entry.id   AF-A0AB34YD35-F1
#
_cell.length_a   1.000
_cell.length_b   1.000
_cell.length_c   1.000
_cell.angle_alpha   90.00
_cell.angle_beta   90.00
_cell.angle_gamma   90.00
#
_symmetry.space_group_name_H-M   'P 1'
#
loop_
_entity.id
_entity.type
_entity.pdbx_description
1 polymer ?
#
loop_
_entity_poly.entity_id
_entity_poly.type
_entity_poly.pdbx_seq_one_letter_code
_entity_poly.pdbx_strand_id
1 'polypeptide(L)'
;MERGLKSLSAFSAGDFAERVRSWQPDYSEITGDHSLNPDFTQAMVTSQMRDAAVLVPVVDRGPDATVLLTQRTDTLRKHSGQIAFPGGAIDPGDGTAEHAALREANEEIGLAAERAEIIGNLPRYLTGSGFSITPVLAVVKTPFDLHPNPDEVADIFEVPLSFLMNPANHRRESRVLNGKERFYYAMPYHERFIWGITAGIIRGLYERLYV
;
A
#
# COMPACT_ATOMS: atom_id res chain seq x y z
N MET A 1 42.38 2.49 -6.39
CA MET A 1 41.15 3.11 -5.83
C MET A 1 39.99 2.18 -6.12
N GLU A 2 39.82 1.16 -5.28
CA GLU A 2 38.66 0.28 -5.34
C GLU A 2 37.46 1.03 -4.77
N ARG A 3 36.50 1.35 -5.64
CA ARG A 3 35.14 1.69 -5.19
C ARG A 3 34.55 0.40 -4.64
N GLY A 4 34.68 0.19 -3.33
CA GLY A 4 33.99 -0.88 -2.62
C GLY A 4 32.49 -0.75 -2.88
N LEU A 5 31.94 -1.69 -3.63
CA LEU A 5 30.51 -1.81 -3.86
C LEU A 5 29.88 -2.06 -2.48
N LYS A 6 29.31 -1.03 -1.84
CA LYS A 6 28.55 -1.23 -0.60
C LYS A 6 27.37 -2.11 -0.97
N SER A 7 27.39 -3.37 -0.51
CA SER A 7 26.22 -4.25 -0.59
C SER A 7 25.05 -3.51 0.04
N LEU A 8 23.97 -3.31 -0.71
CA LEU A 8 22.74 -2.78 -0.16
C LEU A 8 22.23 -3.75 0.90
N SER A 9 21.71 -3.21 2.00
CA SER A 9 20.96 -4.02 2.95
C SER A 9 19.69 -4.49 2.26
N ALA A 10 19.29 -5.75 2.50
CA ALA A 10 18.16 -6.42 1.83
C ALA A 10 16.79 -5.75 2.09
N PHE A 11 16.72 -4.74 2.95
CA PHE A 11 15.52 -3.95 3.23
C PHE A 11 15.76 -2.45 3.15
N SER A 12 16.89 -2.01 2.58
CA SER A 12 17.12 -0.59 2.31
C SER A 12 16.21 -0.08 1.18
N ALA A 13 15.96 1.23 1.14
CA ALA A 13 15.18 1.82 0.05
C ALA A 13 15.85 1.63 -1.32
N GLY A 14 17.19 1.56 -1.35
CA GLY A 14 17.95 1.21 -2.55
C GLY A 14 17.68 -0.20 -3.04
N ASP A 15 17.73 -1.21 -2.16
CA ASP A 15 17.42 -2.61 -2.50
C ASP A 15 15.96 -2.75 -2.98
N PHE A 16 15.01 -2.10 -2.27
CA PHE A 16 13.62 -2.04 -2.70
C PHE A 16 13.49 -1.48 -4.12
N ALA A 17 14.14 -0.35 -4.42
CA ALA A 17 14.10 0.26 -5.73
C ALA A 17 14.72 -0.62 -6.83
N GLU A 18 15.82 -1.32 -6.53
CA GLU A 18 16.43 -2.27 -7.47
C GLU A 18 15.52 -3.46 -7.77
N ARG A 19 14.85 -4.02 -6.75
CA ARG A 19 13.85 -5.09 -6.93
C ARG A 19 12.71 -4.64 -7.83
N VAL A 20 12.13 -3.48 -7.56
CA VAL A 20 11.03 -2.94 -8.37
C VAL A 20 11.48 -2.72 -9.83
N ARG A 21 12.64 -2.09 -10.05
CA ARG A 21 13.15 -1.81 -11.41
C ARG A 21 13.53 -3.07 -12.19
N SER A 22 13.91 -4.14 -11.50
CA SER A 22 14.27 -5.42 -12.12
C SER A 22 13.06 -6.33 -12.34
N TRP A 23 11.96 -6.07 -11.63
CA TRP A 23 10.73 -6.84 -11.72
C TRP A 23 9.96 -6.48 -12.99
N GLN A 24 9.46 -7.52 -13.67
CA GLN A 24 8.63 -7.40 -14.87
C GLN A 24 7.17 -7.65 -14.50
N PRO A 25 6.36 -6.60 -14.34
CA PRO A 25 4.96 -6.74 -13.96
C PRO A 25 4.11 -7.36 -15.08
N ASP A 26 3.28 -8.33 -14.71
CA ASP A 26 2.13 -8.72 -15.52
C ASP A 26 0.91 -7.89 -15.11
N TYR A 27 0.66 -6.79 -15.81
CA TYR A 27 -0.50 -5.93 -15.54
C TYR A 27 -1.84 -6.54 -16.00
N SER A 28 -1.83 -7.69 -16.67
CA SER A 28 -3.05 -8.46 -16.93
C SER A 28 -3.48 -9.28 -15.71
N GLU A 29 -2.58 -9.46 -14.74
CA GLU A 29 -2.88 -10.09 -13.47
C GLU A 29 -3.88 -9.27 -12.66
N ILE A 30 -4.94 -9.92 -12.20
CA ILE A 30 -5.95 -9.32 -11.35
C ILE A 30 -5.79 -9.87 -9.94
N THR A 31 -5.31 -9.02 -9.03
CA THR A 31 -5.19 -9.33 -7.59
C THR A 31 -6.34 -8.70 -6.82
N GLY A 32 -6.62 -9.16 -5.60
CA GLY A 32 -7.70 -8.56 -4.81
C GLY A 32 -8.28 -9.47 -3.74
N ASP A 33 -9.40 -9.02 -3.19
CA ASP A 33 -10.16 -9.78 -2.18
C ASP A 33 -10.63 -11.14 -2.71
N HIS A 34 -10.82 -11.28 -4.03
CA HIS A 34 -11.24 -12.52 -4.68
C HIS A 34 -10.19 -13.64 -4.55
N SER A 35 -8.91 -13.30 -4.38
CA SER A 35 -7.84 -14.29 -4.19
C SER A 35 -8.04 -15.13 -2.92
N LEU A 36 -8.66 -14.55 -1.89
CA LEU A 36 -9.04 -15.27 -0.65
C LEU A 36 -10.53 -15.62 -0.59
N ASN A 37 -11.35 -15.00 -1.44
CA ASN A 37 -12.81 -15.13 -1.45
C ASN A 37 -13.32 -15.27 -2.89
N PRO A 38 -13.17 -16.45 -3.53
CA PRO A 38 -13.39 -16.60 -4.98
C PRO A 38 -14.80 -16.26 -5.46
N ASP A 39 -15.81 -16.29 -4.58
CA ASP A 39 -17.18 -15.89 -4.91
C ASP A 39 -17.35 -14.38 -5.12
N PHE A 40 -16.36 -13.55 -4.78
CA PHE A 40 -16.35 -12.13 -5.19
C PHE A 40 -16.13 -11.97 -6.70
N THR A 41 -15.43 -12.89 -7.37
CA THR A 41 -15.12 -12.80 -8.80
C THR A 41 -16.38 -12.52 -9.65
N GLN A 42 -17.51 -13.15 -9.32
CA GLN A 42 -18.76 -13.00 -10.08
C GLN A 42 -19.48 -11.66 -9.81
N ALA A 43 -19.34 -11.10 -8.60
CA ALA A 43 -19.89 -9.79 -8.27
C ALA A 43 -19.05 -8.65 -8.88
N MET A 44 -17.74 -8.86 -9.02
CA MET A 44 -16.80 -7.86 -9.50
C MET A 44 -16.78 -7.75 -11.03
N VAL A 45 -16.92 -8.88 -11.73
CA VAL A 45 -17.03 -8.92 -13.21
C VAL A 45 -18.31 -8.23 -13.73
N THR A 46 -19.34 -8.12 -12.89
CA THR A 46 -20.64 -7.54 -13.28
C THR A 46 -20.81 -6.06 -12.89
N SER A 47 -19.90 -5.50 -12.09
CA SER A 47 -19.98 -4.12 -11.58
C SER A 47 -18.97 -3.20 -12.22
N GLN A 48 -19.37 -1.98 -12.60
CA GLN A 48 -18.44 -0.92 -12.95
C GLN A 48 -17.67 -0.47 -11.70
N MET A 49 -16.41 -0.89 -11.58
CA MET A 49 -15.56 -0.54 -10.44
C MET A 49 -15.10 0.92 -10.55
N ARG A 50 -14.99 1.60 -9.41
CA ARG A 50 -14.41 2.94 -9.35
C ARG A 50 -12.89 2.83 -9.27
N ASP A 51 -12.18 3.56 -10.13
CA ASP A 51 -10.73 3.60 -10.08
C ASP A 51 -10.24 4.41 -8.88
N ALA A 52 -9.21 3.90 -8.23
CA ALA A 52 -8.55 4.49 -7.08
C ALA A 52 -7.03 4.25 -7.18
N ALA A 53 -6.27 5.07 -6.49
CA ALA A 53 -4.83 4.92 -6.39
C ALA A 53 -4.37 5.13 -4.94
N VAL A 54 -3.39 4.33 -4.51
CA VAL A 54 -2.75 4.51 -3.22
C VAL A 54 -1.25 4.61 -3.41
N LEU A 55 -0.61 5.47 -2.63
CA LEU A 55 0.84 5.54 -2.58
C LEU A 55 1.34 4.47 -1.60
N VAL A 56 2.33 3.68 -2.01
CA VAL A 56 3.10 2.79 -1.14
C VAL A 56 4.46 3.48 -0.88
N PRO A 57 4.54 4.39 0.10
CA PRO A 57 5.73 5.18 0.38
C PRO A 57 6.75 4.37 1.20
N VAL A 58 7.84 3.96 0.56
CA VAL A 58 9.01 3.36 1.23
C VAL A 58 10.01 4.46 1.58
N VAL A 59 10.11 4.81 2.86
CA VAL A 59 10.96 5.87 3.37
C VAL A 59 12.39 5.37 3.55
N ASP A 60 13.35 6.13 3.01
CA ASP A 60 14.77 5.85 3.22
C ASP A 60 15.18 6.19 4.67
N ARG A 61 15.27 5.15 5.51
CA ARG A 61 15.78 5.18 6.88
C ARG A 61 17.16 4.48 6.99
N GLY A 62 17.88 4.32 5.87
CA GLY A 62 19.18 3.67 5.82
C GLY A 62 19.09 2.15 5.58
N PRO A 63 19.66 1.29 6.46
CA PRO A 63 19.75 -0.15 6.21
C PRO A 63 18.41 -0.89 6.29
N ASP A 64 17.43 -0.35 7.00
CA ASP A 64 16.06 -0.88 7.04
C ASP A 64 15.12 0.29 6.76
N ALA A 65 14.62 0.34 5.54
CA ALA A 65 13.60 1.30 5.15
C ALA A 65 12.32 1.03 5.93
N THR A 66 11.44 2.02 5.95
CA THR A 66 10.13 1.90 6.57
C THR A 66 9.05 2.16 5.54
N VAL A 67 7.83 1.73 5.82
CA VAL A 67 6.64 2.04 5.04
C VAL A 67 5.77 2.98 5.85
N LEU A 68 5.46 4.14 5.28
CA LEU A 68 4.58 5.12 5.91
C LEU A 68 3.11 4.72 5.70
N LEU A 69 2.36 4.69 6.79
CA LEU A 69 0.93 4.37 6.82
C LEU A 69 0.16 5.44 7.60
N THR A 70 -1.13 5.54 7.32
CA THR A 70 -2.06 6.43 8.02
C THR A 70 -3.04 5.60 8.83
N GLN A 71 -3.50 6.15 9.95
CA GLN A 71 -4.71 5.69 10.62
C GLN A 71 -5.82 6.69 10.36
N ARG A 72 -6.92 6.21 9.77
CA ARG A 72 -8.09 7.04 9.47
C ARG A 72 -8.78 7.47 10.76
N THR A 73 -9.35 8.68 10.77
CA THR A 73 -10.15 9.17 11.90
C THR A 73 -11.36 8.29 12.17
N ASP A 74 -11.81 8.27 13.43
CA ASP A 74 -12.98 7.49 13.83
C ASP A 74 -14.32 8.14 13.44
N THR A 75 -14.26 9.38 12.94
CA THR A 75 -15.43 10.18 12.55
C THR A 75 -15.90 9.89 11.11
N LEU A 76 -15.11 9.14 10.33
CA LEU A 76 -15.42 8.86 8.93
C LEU A 76 -16.54 7.83 8.78
N ARG A 77 -17.48 8.12 7.86
CA ARG A 77 -18.64 7.27 7.57
C ARG A 77 -18.30 5.86 7.09
N LYS A 78 -17.09 5.66 6.54
CA LYS A 78 -16.58 4.37 6.08
C LYS A 78 -15.14 4.21 6.55
N HIS A 79 -14.74 2.97 6.85
CA HIS A 79 -13.37 2.60 7.17
C HIS A 79 -12.76 3.37 8.37
N SER A 80 -13.62 3.81 9.30
CA SER A 80 -13.24 4.41 10.58
C SER A 80 -12.14 3.62 11.28
N GLY A 81 -11.07 4.31 11.69
CA GLY A 81 -9.95 3.72 12.43
C GLY A 81 -9.08 2.73 11.64
N GLN A 82 -9.35 2.50 10.35
CA GLN A 82 -8.56 1.57 9.55
C GLN A 82 -7.18 2.15 9.24
N ILE A 83 -6.20 1.26 9.20
CA ILE A 83 -4.85 1.57 8.75
C ILE A 83 -4.78 1.42 7.24
N ALA A 84 -4.31 2.47 6.57
CA ALA A 84 -4.26 2.56 5.13
C ALA A 84 -2.93 3.12 4.64
N PHE A 85 -2.68 2.86 3.35
CA PHE A 85 -1.79 3.70 2.57
C PHE A 85 -2.48 5.05 2.29
N PRO A 86 -1.72 6.17 2.16
CA PRO A 86 -2.30 7.40 1.66
C PRO A 86 -2.87 7.20 0.26
N GLY A 87 -4.08 7.69 0.00
CA GLY A 87 -4.70 7.48 -1.31
C GLY A 87 -6.22 7.56 -1.32
N GLY A 88 -6.76 7.58 -2.53
CA GLY A 88 -8.17 7.86 -2.75
C GLY A 88 -8.63 7.54 -4.17
N ALA A 89 -9.78 8.08 -4.54
CA ALA A 89 -10.33 7.90 -5.87
C ALA A 89 -9.50 8.67 -6.91
N ILE A 90 -9.40 8.12 -8.12
CA ILE A 90 -8.83 8.86 -9.25
C ILE A 90 -9.91 9.81 -9.78
N ASP A 91 -9.61 11.10 -9.77
CA ASP A 91 -10.47 12.14 -10.31
C ASP A 91 -10.16 12.39 -11.80
N PRO A 92 -11.13 12.88 -12.59
CA PRO A 92 -10.92 13.13 -14.03
C PRO A 92 -9.74 14.07 -14.34
N GLY A 93 -9.36 14.94 -13.38
CA GLY A 93 -8.25 15.87 -13.51
C GLY A 93 -6.86 15.29 -13.24
N ASP A 94 -6.75 14.11 -12.62
CA ASP A 94 -5.46 13.53 -12.21
C ASP A 94 -4.65 13.05 -13.44
N GLY A 95 -5.33 12.56 -14.46
CA GLY A 95 -4.73 12.04 -15.70
C GLY A 95 -4.03 10.68 -15.54
N THR A 96 -3.41 10.39 -14.40
CA THR A 96 -2.78 9.10 -14.08
C THR A 96 -2.99 8.68 -12.62
N ALA A 97 -2.78 7.39 -12.33
CA ALA A 97 -2.88 6.87 -10.96
C ALA A 97 -1.77 7.42 -10.06
N GLU A 98 -0.57 7.66 -10.61
CA GLU A 98 0.56 8.25 -9.90
C GLU A 98 0.25 9.67 -9.43
N HIS A 99 -0.35 10.51 -10.29
CA HIS A 99 -0.76 11.85 -9.90
C HIS A 99 -1.85 11.82 -8.83
N ALA A 100 -2.84 10.93 -8.95
CA ALA A 100 -3.87 10.75 -7.94
C ALA A 100 -3.26 10.34 -6.59
N ALA A 101 -2.37 9.34 -6.57
CA ALA A 101 -1.70 8.88 -5.34
C ALA A 101 -0.84 9.98 -4.70
N LEU A 102 -0.13 10.79 -5.49
CA LEU A 102 0.66 11.91 -5.00
C LEU A 102 -0.20 13.06 -4.47
N ARG A 103 -1.31 13.39 -5.17
CA ARG A 103 -2.28 14.39 -4.72
C ARG A 103 -2.88 13.99 -3.38
N GLU A 104 -3.41 12.78 -3.29
CA GLU A 104 -4.03 12.25 -2.07
C GLU A 104 -3.02 12.17 -0.92
N ALA A 105 -1.78 11.72 -1.17
CA ALA A 105 -0.73 11.76 -0.14
C ALA A 105 -0.39 13.19 0.30
N ASN A 106 -0.45 14.17 -0.58
CA ASN A 106 -0.28 15.56 -0.19
C ASN A 106 -1.46 16.08 0.65
N GLU A 107 -2.70 15.79 0.23
CA GLU A 107 -3.92 16.22 0.90
C GLU A 107 -4.09 15.56 2.29
N GLU A 108 -3.80 14.27 2.42
CA GLU A 108 -4.00 13.52 3.66
C GLU A 108 -2.87 13.74 4.69
N ILE A 109 -1.61 13.81 4.25
CA ILE A 109 -0.43 13.82 5.15
C ILE A 109 0.59 14.91 4.85
N GLY A 110 0.35 15.79 3.88
CA GLY A 110 1.28 16.87 3.53
C GLY A 110 2.56 16.41 2.83
N LEU A 111 2.62 15.16 2.34
CA LEU A 111 3.82 14.66 1.67
C LEU A 111 4.02 15.42 0.34
N ALA A 112 5.13 16.15 0.23
CA ALA A 112 5.48 16.87 -0.98
C ALA A 112 5.85 15.90 -2.11
N ALA A 113 5.30 16.11 -3.32
CA ALA A 113 5.52 15.22 -4.46
C ALA A 113 7.00 15.05 -4.82
N GLU A 114 7.82 16.10 -4.65
CA GLU A 114 9.26 16.08 -4.94
C GLU A 114 10.05 15.20 -3.96
N ARG A 115 9.44 14.79 -2.84
CA ARG A 115 10.02 13.83 -1.89
C ARG A 115 9.75 12.38 -2.25
N ALA A 116 8.73 12.11 -3.08
CA ALA A 116 8.33 10.77 -3.46
C ALA A 116 8.75 10.46 -4.91
N GLU A 117 9.81 9.67 -5.06
CA GLU A 117 10.25 9.17 -6.37
C GLU A 117 9.41 7.93 -6.72
N ILE A 118 8.50 8.07 -7.69
CA ILE A 118 7.74 6.93 -8.22
C ILE A 118 8.67 6.01 -9.00
N ILE A 119 8.63 4.72 -8.68
CA ILE A 119 9.53 3.71 -9.26
C ILE A 119 8.81 2.55 -9.95
N GLY A 120 7.48 2.46 -9.83
CA GLY A 120 6.66 1.45 -10.50
C GLY A 120 5.30 1.29 -9.84
N ASN A 121 4.48 0.38 -10.37
CA ASN A 121 3.15 0.07 -9.83
C ASN A 121 3.01 -1.44 -9.63
N LEU A 122 2.26 -1.85 -8.62
CA LEU A 122 1.77 -3.24 -8.55
C LEU A 122 0.60 -3.45 -9.52
N PRO A 123 0.24 -4.70 -9.85
CA PRO A 123 -1.00 -4.97 -10.57
C PRO A 123 -2.20 -4.48 -9.75
N ARG A 124 -3.31 -4.23 -10.43
CA ARG A 124 -4.49 -3.67 -9.77
C ARG A 124 -4.98 -4.61 -8.66
N TYR A 125 -5.41 -4.01 -7.56
CA TYR A 125 -6.03 -4.68 -6.43
C TYR A 125 -7.52 -4.39 -6.44
N LEU A 126 -8.32 -5.41 -6.73
CA LEU A 126 -9.76 -5.28 -6.77
C LEU A 126 -10.37 -5.57 -5.39
N THR A 127 -11.27 -4.70 -4.94
CA THR A 127 -11.84 -4.75 -3.59
C THR A 127 -13.32 -5.12 -3.62
N GLY A 128 -13.79 -5.83 -2.60
CA GLY A 128 -15.21 -6.12 -2.39
C GLY A 128 -16.05 -4.85 -2.15
N SER A 129 -15.42 -3.72 -1.85
CA SER A 129 -16.03 -2.39 -1.75
C SER A 129 -16.27 -1.68 -3.08
N GLY A 130 -15.90 -2.29 -4.22
CA GLY A 130 -16.17 -1.74 -5.55
C GLY A 130 -15.07 -0.81 -6.10
N PHE A 131 -13.87 -0.87 -5.54
CA PHE A 131 -12.70 -0.13 -6.04
C PHE A 131 -11.70 -1.03 -6.77
N SER A 132 -11.20 -0.52 -7.90
CA SER A 132 -10.05 -1.03 -8.64
C SER A 132 -8.85 -0.15 -8.28
N ILE A 133 -8.04 -0.60 -7.32
CA ILE A 133 -6.95 0.19 -6.75
C ILE A 133 -5.66 -0.06 -7.53
N THR A 134 -4.95 1.00 -7.92
CA THR A 134 -3.58 0.94 -8.41
C THR A 134 -2.61 1.28 -7.28
N PRO A 135 -1.82 0.33 -6.75
CA PRO A 135 -0.79 0.63 -5.76
C PRO A 135 0.46 1.18 -6.44
N VAL A 136 0.75 2.45 -6.19
CA VAL A 136 1.87 3.20 -6.77
C VAL A 136 3.06 3.11 -5.81
N LEU A 137 4.17 2.54 -6.27
CA LEU A 137 5.37 2.32 -5.45
C LEU A 137 6.29 3.53 -5.53
N ALA A 138 6.69 4.05 -4.37
CA ALA A 138 7.58 5.21 -4.30
C ALA A 138 8.68 5.03 -3.25
N VAL A 139 9.86 5.58 -3.55
CA VAL A 139 10.90 5.82 -2.53
C VAL A 139 10.78 7.25 -2.04
N VAL A 140 10.68 7.43 -0.72
CA VAL A 140 10.56 8.74 -0.08
C VAL A 140 11.89 9.15 0.53
N LYS A 141 12.42 10.31 0.09
CA LYS A 141 13.70 10.86 0.55
C LYS A 141 13.54 11.70 1.80
N THR A 142 14.38 11.48 2.81
CA THR A 142 14.45 12.33 4.01
C THR A 142 15.41 13.52 3.84
N PRO A 143 15.22 14.65 4.56
CA PRO A 143 14.11 14.92 5.47
C PRO A 143 12.84 15.37 4.73
N PHE A 144 11.70 15.13 5.37
CA PHE A 144 10.38 15.64 5.00
C PHE A 144 9.62 15.97 6.28
N ASP A 145 8.67 16.89 6.17
CA ASP A 145 7.73 17.23 7.22
C ASP A 145 6.35 16.73 6.79
N LEU A 146 5.59 16.18 7.74
CA LEU A 146 4.23 15.69 7.50
C LEU A 146 3.24 16.51 8.30
N HIS A 147 2.09 16.74 7.68
CA HIS A 147 0.99 17.49 8.26
C HIS A 147 -0.30 16.68 8.03
N PRO A 148 -0.74 15.87 9.01
CA PRO A 148 -1.97 15.11 8.86
C PRO A 148 -3.15 16.07 8.72
N ASN A 149 -4.02 15.82 7.74
CA ASN A 149 -5.32 16.45 7.69
C ASN A 149 -6.19 15.86 8.81
N PRO A 150 -6.55 16.64 9.85
CA PRO A 150 -7.24 16.12 11.02
C PRO A 150 -8.68 15.65 10.73
N ASP A 151 -9.24 16.00 9.58
CA ASP A 151 -10.57 15.52 9.18
C ASP A 151 -10.51 14.05 8.70
N GLU A 152 -9.36 13.59 8.22
CA GLU A 152 -9.21 12.29 7.55
C GLU A 152 -8.20 11.36 8.23
N VAL A 153 -7.11 11.92 8.77
CA VAL A 153 -5.98 11.20 9.35
C VAL A 153 -5.86 11.52 10.83
N ALA A 154 -6.10 10.51 11.67
CA ALA A 154 -5.90 10.61 13.10
C ALA A 154 -4.42 10.47 13.49
N ASP A 155 -3.67 9.69 12.73
CA ASP A 155 -2.26 9.43 13.02
C ASP A 155 -1.48 9.00 11.78
N ILE A 156 -0.16 9.25 11.80
CA ILE A 156 0.79 8.82 10.78
C ILE A 156 1.92 8.08 11.47
N PHE A 157 2.25 6.89 10.98
CA PHE A 157 3.30 6.06 11.54
C PHE A 157 4.05 5.29 10.47
N GLU A 158 5.20 4.75 10.87
CA GLU A 158 6.08 3.98 10.00
C GLU A 158 6.23 2.56 10.52
N VAL A 159 6.28 1.58 9.61
CA VAL A 159 6.53 0.18 9.93
C VAL A 159 7.80 -0.28 9.20
N PRO A 160 8.75 -0.96 9.86
CA PRO A 160 9.95 -1.48 9.19
C PRO A 160 9.60 -2.35 7.99
N LEU A 161 10.29 -2.14 6.87
CA LEU A 161 10.10 -2.93 5.66
C LEU A 161 10.48 -4.39 5.93
N SER A 162 11.53 -4.63 6.72
CA SER A 162 11.91 -5.96 7.19
C SER A 162 10.78 -6.69 7.95
N PHE A 163 9.96 -5.96 8.71
CA PHE A 163 8.80 -6.53 9.39
C PHE A 163 7.69 -6.89 8.39
N LEU A 164 7.37 -5.97 7.48
CA LEU A 164 6.30 -6.15 6.50
C LEU A 164 6.64 -7.19 5.41
N MET A 165 7.92 -7.44 5.13
CA MET A 165 8.34 -8.43 4.14
C MET A 165 8.70 -9.78 4.77
N ASN A 166 8.47 -9.95 6.07
CA ASN A 166 8.63 -11.23 6.74
C ASN A 166 7.31 -12.03 6.71
N PRO A 167 7.25 -13.17 5.99
CA PRO A 167 6.01 -13.94 5.87
C PRO A 167 5.49 -14.49 7.21
N ALA A 168 6.32 -14.60 8.24
CA ALA A 168 5.90 -15.00 9.59
C ALA A 168 4.93 -13.99 10.23
N ASN A 169 4.94 -12.73 9.77
CA ASN A 169 4.02 -11.68 10.22
C ASN A 169 2.71 -11.66 9.43
N HIS A 170 2.60 -12.45 8.35
CA HIS A 170 1.42 -12.47 7.48
C HIS A 170 0.41 -13.50 7.98
N ARG A 171 -0.57 -13.04 8.75
CA ARG A 171 -1.66 -13.88 9.26
C ARG A 171 -2.81 -13.89 8.28
N ARG A 172 -3.44 -15.05 8.10
CA ARG A 172 -4.76 -15.15 7.46
C ARG A 172 -5.80 -15.26 8.56
N GLU A 173 -6.77 -14.36 8.54
CA GLU A 173 -7.89 -14.34 9.46
C GLU A 173 -9.21 -14.41 8.69
N SER A 174 -10.32 -14.58 9.42
CA SER A 174 -11.65 -14.57 8.85
C SER A 174 -12.68 -13.87 9.74
N ARG A 175 -13.73 -13.35 9.11
CA ARG A 175 -14.94 -12.83 9.76
C ARG A 175 -16.17 -13.22 8.97
N VAL A 176 -17.29 -13.42 9.66
CA VAL A 176 -18.58 -13.64 9.00
C VAL A 176 -19.16 -12.29 8.57
N LEU A 177 -19.39 -12.12 7.27
CA LEU A 177 -20.02 -10.94 6.67
C LEU A 177 -21.17 -11.40 5.77
N ASN A 178 -22.38 -10.86 6.00
CA ASN A 178 -23.59 -11.23 5.27
C ASN A 178 -23.84 -12.75 5.22
N GLY A 179 -23.59 -13.43 6.35
CA GLY A 179 -23.79 -14.88 6.49
C GLY A 179 -22.74 -15.74 5.79
N LYS A 180 -21.69 -15.15 5.20
CA LYS A 180 -20.57 -15.87 4.59
C LYS A 180 -19.28 -15.59 5.33
N GLU A 181 -18.46 -16.61 5.49
CA GLU A 181 -17.09 -16.42 5.99
C GLU A 181 -16.25 -15.69 4.93
N ARG A 182 -15.59 -14.62 5.36
CA ARG A 182 -14.70 -13.79 4.54
C ARG A 182 -13.30 -13.82 5.12
N PHE A 183 -12.33 -14.14 4.29
CA PHE A 183 -10.92 -14.23 4.66
C PHE A 183 -10.18 -12.96 4.26
N TYR A 184 -9.23 -12.55 5.08
CA TYR A 184 -8.35 -11.42 4.83
C TYR A 184 -6.95 -11.67 5.42
N TYR A 185 -5.96 -10.93 4.92
CA TYR A 185 -4.64 -10.89 5.55
C TYR A 185 -4.61 -9.85 6.68
N ALA A 186 -3.79 -10.12 7.69
CA ALA A 186 -3.50 -9.22 8.79
C ALA A 186 -2.02 -9.30 9.20
N MET A 187 -1.47 -8.16 9.62
CA MET A 187 -0.10 -8.00 10.11
C MET A 187 -0.12 -7.13 11.38
N PRO A 188 -0.40 -7.71 12.56
CA PRO A 188 -0.41 -6.96 13.81
C PRO A 188 0.99 -6.45 14.15
N TYR A 189 1.14 -5.14 14.38
CA TYR A 189 2.40 -4.48 14.68
C TYR A 189 2.23 -3.54 15.87
N HIS A 190 2.82 -3.90 17.02
CA HIS A 190 2.54 -3.23 18.29
C HIS A 190 1.03 -3.11 18.55
N GLU A 191 0.50 -1.91 18.81
CA GLU A 191 -0.92 -1.63 18.97
C GLU A 191 -1.69 -1.50 17.64
N ARG A 192 -0.99 -1.54 16.50
CA ARG A 192 -1.56 -1.36 15.17
C ARG A 192 -2.01 -2.69 14.60
N PHE A 193 -3.21 -2.71 14.03
CA PHE A 193 -3.75 -3.88 13.35
C PHE A 193 -3.85 -3.56 11.85
N ILE A 194 -2.84 -3.94 11.07
CA ILE A 194 -2.81 -3.74 9.61
C ILE A 194 -3.56 -4.91 8.99
N TRP A 195 -4.63 -4.67 8.24
CA TRP A 195 -5.49 -5.77 7.75
C TRP A 195 -6.24 -5.41 6.46
N GLY A 196 -6.94 -6.39 5.89
CA GLY A 196 -7.80 -6.18 4.73
C GLY A 196 -7.00 -5.76 3.49
N ILE A 197 -7.47 -4.72 2.80
CA ILE A 197 -6.88 -4.22 1.55
C ILE A 197 -5.41 -3.86 1.74
N THR A 198 -5.07 -3.10 2.80
CA THR A 198 -3.70 -2.66 3.08
C THR A 198 -2.76 -3.87 3.25
N ALA A 199 -3.14 -4.84 4.07
CA ALA A 199 -2.36 -6.07 4.24
C ALA A 199 -2.33 -6.93 2.97
N GLY A 200 -3.40 -6.92 2.17
CA GLY A 200 -3.46 -7.60 0.86
C GLY A 200 -2.47 -7.02 -0.15
N ILE A 201 -2.38 -5.69 -0.23
CA ILE A 201 -1.40 -4.99 -1.08
C ILE A 201 0.03 -5.29 -0.60
N ILE A 202 0.29 -5.22 0.71
CA ILE A 202 1.62 -5.55 1.28
C ILE A 202 1.97 -7.02 0.99
N ARG A 203 1.02 -7.93 1.11
CA ARG A 203 1.21 -9.34 0.76
C ARG A 203 1.57 -9.50 -0.72
N GLY A 204 0.88 -8.80 -1.60
CA GLY A 204 1.18 -8.81 -3.03
C GLY A 204 2.57 -8.25 -3.36
N LEU A 205 3.00 -7.20 -2.65
CA LEU A 205 4.35 -6.65 -2.75
C LEU A 205 5.41 -7.70 -2.36
N TYR A 206 5.21 -8.36 -1.21
CA TYR A 206 6.08 -9.42 -0.72
C TYR A 206 6.23 -10.56 -1.74
N GLU A 207 5.11 -11.08 -2.25
CA GLU A 207 5.09 -12.22 -3.18
C GLU A 207 5.82 -11.96 -4.50
N ARG A 208 5.95 -10.69 -4.91
CA ARG A 208 6.56 -10.29 -6.18
C ARG A 208 8.03 -9.91 -6.05
N LEU A 209 8.42 -9.34 -4.92
CA LEU A 209 9.73 -8.70 -4.77
C LEU A 209 10.64 -9.39 -3.76
N TYR A 210 10.10 -10.19 -2.83
CA TYR A 210 10.82 -10.73 -1.67
C TYR A 210 10.71 -12.25 -1.51
N VAL A 211 10.27 -12.95 -2.56
CA VAL A 211 10.22 -14.42 -2.66
C VAL A 211 11.28 -14.93 -3.65
#